data_AF-A0A971F2T0-F1
#
_entry.id   AF-A0A971F2T0-F1
#
_cell.length_a   1.000
_cell.length_b   1.000
_cell.length_c   1.000
_cell.angle_alpha   90.00
_cell.angle_beta   90.00
_cell.angle_gamma   90.00
#
_symmetry.space_group_name_H-M   'P 1'
#
loop_
_entity.id
_entity.type
_entity.pdbx_description
1 polymer ?
#
loop_
_entity_poly.entity_id
_entity_poly.type
_entity_poly.pdbx_seq_one_letter_code
_entity_poly.pdbx_strand_id
1 'polypeptide(L)'
;MSEETADRRVRRTKKHLRLALTKLLLEKELKDISVLELTELADINRGTFYLHYSDIYDLYEKTEGEIIDKFNNIIKRHVQQTPKGIPLPAVSDALEFLTQNADICRAILKTNDTAFLSRLIEMNKPKDLNQWKHLFGDAKEGLYEFYYSYITSGCVGLIRSWFMNGMKEPPKKLAELAEQMMMNTIRP
;
A
#
# COMPACT_ATOMS: atom_id res chain seq x y z
N MET A 1 19.63 19.10 23.60
CA MET A 1 18.32 18.61 23.09
C MET A 1 18.33 17.10 23.22
N SER A 2 17.28 16.48 23.79
CA SER A 2 17.22 15.01 23.94
C SER A 2 16.83 14.36 22.61
N GLU A 3 17.31 13.15 22.34
CA GLU A 3 16.99 12.37 21.13
C GLU A 3 15.47 12.25 20.89
N GLU A 4 14.69 12.09 21.96
CA GLU A 4 13.23 12.01 21.90
C GLU A 4 12.56 13.29 21.35
N THR A 5 13.11 14.46 21.68
CA THR A 5 12.59 15.74 21.15
C THR A 5 12.92 15.94 19.67
N ALA A 6 14.08 15.44 19.22
CA ALA A 6 14.46 15.46 17.81
C ALA A 6 13.56 14.53 16.99
N ASP A 7 13.30 13.31 17.46
CA ASP A 7 12.43 12.34 16.78
C ASP A 7 11.00 12.87 16.64
N ARG A 8 10.43 13.47 17.70
CA ARG A 8 9.10 14.11 17.65
C ARG A 8 9.03 15.20 16.58
N ARG A 9 10.09 16.01 16.43
CA ARG A 9 10.16 17.08 15.42
C ARG A 9 10.19 16.51 14.01
N VAL A 10 11.01 15.50 13.76
CA VAL A 10 11.12 14.81 12.46
C VAL A 10 9.76 14.23 12.05
N ARG A 11 9.08 13.51 12.96
CA ARG A 11 7.76 12.93 12.69
C ARG A 11 6.71 13.99 12.32
N ARG A 12 6.72 15.13 13.00
CA ARG A 12 5.81 16.25 12.71
C ARG A 12 6.09 16.83 11.33
N THR A 13 7.35 17.08 11.00
CA THR A 13 7.77 17.58 9.68
C THR A 13 7.31 16.64 8.57
N LYS A 14 7.62 15.34 8.68
CA LYS A 14 7.19 14.33 7.70
C LYS A 14 5.67 14.30 7.53
N LYS A 15 4.92 14.39 8.63
CA LYS A 15 3.44 14.40 8.59
C LYS A 15 2.91 15.61 7.81
N HIS A 16 3.43 16.82 8.08
CA HIS A 16 2.98 18.02 7.37
C HIS A 16 3.33 17.96 5.87
N LEU A 17 4.55 17.53 5.52
CA LEU A 17 4.95 17.37 4.12
C LEU A 17 4.08 16.34 3.39
N ARG A 18 3.77 15.21 4.01
CA ARG A 18 2.86 14.20 3.45
C ARG A 18 1.46 14.76 3.21
N LEU A 19 0.91 15.53 4.17
CA LEU A 19 -0.41 16.16 4.01
C LEU A 19 -0.41 17.18 2.87
N ALA A 20 0.64 18.00 2.75
CA ALA A 20 0.78 18.95 1.66
C ALA A 20 0.92 18.24 0.30
N LEU A 21 1.75 17.20 0.22
CA LEU A 21 1.90 16.38 -1.00
C LEU A 21 0.56 15.76 -1.42
N THR A 22 -0.18 15.21 -0.46
CA THR A 22 -1.49 14.59 -0.71
C THR A 22 -2.46 15.59 -1.33
N LYS A 23 -2.54 16.82 -0.78
CA LYS A 23 -3.39 17.88 -1.33
C LYS A 23 -3.00 18.24 -2.77
N LEU A 24 -1.71 18.46 -3.01
CA LEU A 24 -1.22 18.84 -4.34
C LEU A 24 -1.43 17.74 -5.38
N LEU A 25 -1.23 16.46 -5.03
CA LEU A 25 -1.47 15.33 -5.92
C LEU A 25 -2.97 15.15 -6.27
N LEU A 26 -3.87 15.54 -5.37
CA LEU A 26 -5.30 15.56 -5.67
C LEU A 26 -5.66 16.65 -6.69
N GLU A 27 -4.86 17.70 -6.80
CA GLU A 27 -5.10 18.83 -7.70
C GLU A 27 -4.37 18.69 -9.05
N LYS A 28 -3.11 18.23 -9.06
CA LYS A 28 -2.26 18.18 -10.26
C LYS A 28 -1.29 17.00 -10.29
N GLU A 29 -0.61 16.82 -11.42
CA GLU A 29 0.37 15.74 -11.59
C GLU A 29 1.66 16.01 -10.80
N LEU A 30 2.34 14.94 -10.37
CA LEU A 30 3.58 15.03 -9.57
C LEU A 30 4.65 15.91 -10.22
N LYS A 31 4.79 15.85 -11.55
CA LYS A 31 5.77 16.61 -12.32
C LYS A 31 5.55 18.13 -12.26
N ASP A 32 4.34 18.56 -11.92
CA ASP A 32 3.92 19.96 -11.84
C ASP A 32 3.95 20.51 -10.39
N ILE A 33 4.39 19.69 -9.43
CA ILE A 33 4.56 20.07 -8.03
C ILE A 33 5.99 20.56 -7.81
N SER A 34 6.15 21.75 -7.23
CA SER A 34 7.48 22.29 -6.89
C SER A 34 7.78 22.16 -5.39
N VAL A 35 9.07 22.07 -5.03
CA VAL A 35 9.50 22.11 -3.63
C VAL A 35 9.01 23.39 -2.94
N LEU A 36 9.06 24.53 -3.62
CA LEU A 36 8.64 25.81 -3.06
C LEU A 36 7.17 25.76 -2.60
N GLU A 37 6.27 25.46 -3.53
CA GLU A 37 4.83 25.37 -3.28
C GLU A 37 4.49 24.34 -2.19
N LEU A 38 5.13 23.16 -2.24
CA LEU A 38 4.95 22.14 -1.20
C LEU A 38 5.34 22.69 0.18
N THR A 39 6.49 23.33 0.28
CA THR A 39 7.03 23.85 1.55
C THR A 39 6.20 25.02 2.10
N GLU A 40 5.67 25.87 1.22
CA GLU A 40 4.74 26.93 1.58
C GLU A 40 3.41 26.36 2.11
N LEU A 41 2.85 25.36 1.42
CA LEU A 41 1.62 24.70 1.85
C LEU A 41 1.78 23.92 3.16
N ALA A 42 2.96 23.36 3.38
CA ALA A 42 3.28 22.57 4.59
C ALA A 42 3.71 23.44 5.79
N ASP A 43 3.88 24.74 5.61
CA ASP A 43 4.47 25.67 6.59
C ASP A 43 5.83 25.16 7.11
N ILE A 44 6.73 24.80 6.19
CA ILE A 44 8.06 24.25 6.48
C ILE A 44 9.11 25.04 5.69
N ASN A 45 10.26 25.30 6.31
CA ASN A 45 11.38 25.92 5.61
C ASN A 45 11.98 24.96 4.56
N ARG A 46 12.31 25.47 3.37
CA ARG A 46 12.96 24.69 2.29
C ARG A 46 14.24 23.98 2.75
N GLY A 47 15.06 24.62 3.58
CA GLY A 47 16.23 23.99 4.17
C GLY A 47 15.87 22.77 5.02
N THR A 48 14.75 22.80 5.75
CA THR A 48 14.25 21.64 6.52
C THR A 48 13.72 20.53 5.62
N PHE A 49 13.10 20.87 4.48
CA PHE A 49 12.72 19.87 3.48
C PHE A 49 13.95 19.07 2.99
N TYR A 50 15.02 19.79 2.62
CA TYR A 50 16.24 19.16 2.10
C TYR A 50 17.04 18.34 3.13
N LEU A 51 16.72 18.45 4.42
CA LEU A 51 17.27 17.53 5.44
C LEU A 51 16.66 16.12 5.38
N HIS A 52 15.49 15.98 4.73
CA HIS A 52 14.74 14.73 4.70
C HIS A 52 14.59 14.17 3.28
N TYR A 53 14.56 15.07 2.28
CA TYR A 53 14.22 14.73 0.90
C TYR A 53 15.12 15.47 -0.11
N SER A 54 15.58 14.78 -1.16
CA SER A 54 16.36 15.42 -2.22
C SER A 54 15.50 16.30 -3.13
N ASP A 55 14.28 15.85 -3.42
CA ASP A 55 13.32 16.51 -4.29
C ASP A 55 11.89 15.97 -4.04
N ILE A 56 10.94 16.41 -4.86
CA ILE A 56 9.53 16.00 -4.77
C ILE A 56 9.33 14.51 -5.07
N TYR A 57 10.13 13.91 -5.96
CA TYR A 57 10.04 12.49 -6.29
C TYR A 57 10.53 11.63 -5.12
N ASP A 58 11.63 12.01 -4.47
CA ASP A 58 12.11 11.31 -3.27
C ASP A 58 11.09 11.38 -2.11
N LEU A 59 10.42 12.53 -1.92
CA LEU A 59 9.31 12.60 -0.97
C LEU A 59 8.16 11.66 -1.36
N TYR A 60 7.78 11.64 -2.63
CA TYR A 60 6.72 10.78 -3.13
C TYR A 60 7.05 9.30 -2.94
N GLU A 61 8.23 8.86 -3.38
CA GLU A 61 8.68 7.47 -3.28
C GLU A 61 8.80 7.01 -1.83
N LYS A 62 9.35 7.84 -0.94
CA LYS A 62 9.40 7.51 0.50
C LYS A 62 8.01 7.45 1.12
N THR A 63 7.10 8.35 0.72
CA THR A 63 5.71 8.33 1.21
C THR A 63 4.99 7.07 0.76
N GLU A 64 5.14 6.70 -0.50
CA GLU A 64 4.57 5.48 -1.07
C GLU A 64 5.17 4.23 -0.43
N GLY A 65 6.50 4.18 -0.30
CA GLY A 65 7.22 3.09 0.38
C GLY A 65 6.77 2.89 1.82
N GLU A 66 6.56 3.97 2.58
CA GLU A 66 6.04 3.87 3.96
C GLU A 66 4.63 3.24 4.02
N ILE A 67 3.78 3.49 3.02
CA ILE A 67 2.45 2.86 2.93
C ILE A 67 2.60 1.37 2.58
N ILE A 68 3.44 1.08 1.59
CA ILE A 68 3.70 -0.28 1.14
C ILE A 68 4.28 -1.14 2.28
N ASP A 69 5.27 -0.64 2.99
CA ASP A 69 5.90 -1.35 4.11
C ASP A 69 4.89 -1.64 5.23
N LYS A 70 4.05 -0.67 5.59
CA LYS A 70 3.03 -0.86 6.63
C LYS A 70 1.98 -1.88 6.21
N PHE A 71 1.50 -1.81 4.97
CA PHE A 71 0.58 -2.77 4.40
C PHE A 71 1.15 -4.20 4.49
N ASN A 72 2.37 -4.40 3.98
CA ASN A 72 3.03 -5.70 4.00
C ASN A 72 3.30 -6.22 5.42
N ASN A 73 3.64 -5.33 6.36
CA ASN A 73 3.85 -5.70 7.76
C ASN A 73 2.56 -6.13 8.47
N ILE A 74 1.38 -5.71 8.01
CA ILE A 74 0.09 -6.22 8.49
C ILE A 74 -0.09 -7.65 8.00
N ILE A 75 0.03 -7.88 6.69
CA ILE A 75 -0.10 -9.22 6.09
C ILE A 75 0.88 -10.21 6.73
N LYS A 76 2.16 -9.85 6.82
CA LYS A 76 3.22 -10.70 7.36
C LYS A 76 2.95 -11.13 8.81
N ARG A 77 2.46 -10.22 9.66
CA ARG A 77 2.16 -10.54 11.07
C ARG A 77 1.09 -11.61 11.20
N HIS A 78 0.05 -11.54 10.38
CA HIS A 78 -1.02 -12.52 10.37
C HIS A 78 -0.60 -13.87 9.77
N VAL A 79 0.16 -13.84 8.67
CA VAL A 79 0.68 -15.06 8.02
C VAL A 79 1.60 -15.84 8.95
N GLN A 80 2.46 -15.16 9.72
CA GLN A 80 3.33 -15.80 10.71
C GLN A 80 2.58 -16.53 11.84
N GLN A 81 1.31 -16.20 12.06
CA GLN A 81 0.46 -16.79 13.11
C GLN A 81 -0.48 -17.87 12.56
N THR A 82 -0.44 -18.12 11.25
CA THR A 82 -1.39 -18.99 10.55
C THR A 82 -0.65 -20.18 9.92
N PRO A 83 -1.16 -21.42 10.02
CA PRO A 83 -0.48 -22.59 9.44
C PRO A 83 -0.44 -22.62 7.90
N LYS A 84 -1.45 -22.06 7.24
CA LYS A 84 -1.64 -22.16 5.77
C LYS A 84 -2.43 -20.95 5.25
N GLY A 85 -1.99 -20.42 4.12
CA GLY A 85 -2.65 -19.34 3.39
C GLY A 85 -2.54 -17.96 4.04
N ILE A 86 -3.17 -16.97 3.40
CA ILE A 86 -3.35 -15.63 3.96
C ILE A 86 -4.71 -15.63 4.67
N PRO A 87 -4.77 -15.42 5.99
CA PRO A 87 -6.03 -15.49 6.72
C PRO A 87 -6.88 -14.24 6.45
N LEU A 88 -8.22 -14.39 6.44
CA LEU A 88 -9.16 -13.29 6.20
C LEU A 88 -8.92 -12.02 7.05
N PRO A 89 -8.55 -12.11 8.36
CA PRO A 89 -8.18 -10.94 9.15
C PRO A 89 -6.98 -10.17 8.58
N ALA A 90 -6.00 -10.84 7.95
CA ALA A 90 -4.87 -10.16 7.30
C ALA A 90 -5.34 -9.23 6.20
N VAL A 91 -6.19 -9.74 5.31
CA VAL A 91 -6.73 -8.99 4.17
C VAL A 91 -7.64 -7.86 4.68
N SER A 92 -8.48 -8.15 5.67
CA SER A 92 -9.39 -7.15 6.27
C SER A 92 -8.63 -5.99 6.91
N ASP A 93 -7.63 -6.28 7.75
CA ASP A 93 -6.82 -5.25 8.43
C ASP A 93 -5.98 -4.44 7.42
N ALA A 94 -5.48 -5.10 6.38
CA ALA A 94 -4.70 -4.43 5.34
C ALA A 94 -5.60 -3.48 4.51
N LEU A 95 -6.82 -3.89 4.17
CA LEU A 95 -7.81 -3.02 3.53
C LEU A 95 -8.26 -1.89 4.46
N GLU A 96 -8.43 -2.15 5.75
CA GLU A 96 -8.75 -1.11 6.74
C GLU A 96 -7.62 -0.08 6.84
N PHE A 97 -6.36 -0.53 6.86
CA PHE A 97 -5.21 0.36 6.78
C PHE A 97 -5.24 1.24 5.52
N LEU A 98 -5.62 0.69 4.36
CA LEU A 98 -5.80 1.47 3.13
C LEU A 98 -6.92 2.51 3.29
N THR A 99 -8.04 2.19 3.97
CA THR A 99 -9.10 3.17 4.24
C THR A 99 -8.65 4.30 5.16
N GLN A 100 -7.86 4.00 6.20
CA GLN A 100 -7.33 4.99 7.13
C GLN A 100 -6.32 5.95 6.46
N ASN A 101 -5.78 5.55 5.31
CA ASN A 101 -4.84 6.33 4.49
C ASN A 101 -5.43 6.65 3.11
N ALA A 102 -6.76 6.68 2.99
CA ALA A 102 -7.44 6.76 1.71
C ALA A 102 -7.14 8.05 0.93
N ASP A 103 -6.83 9.15 1.61
CA ASP A 103 -6.47 10.43 1.02
C ASP A 103 -5.21 10.32 0.15
N ILE A 104 -4.11 9.84 0.73
CA ILE A 104 -2.85 9.63 0.01
C ILE A 104 -2.96 8.47 -0.97
N CYS A 105 -3.66 7.38 -0.61
CA CYS A 105 -3.85 6.25 -1.51
C CYS A 105 -4.62 6.69 -2.76
N ARG A 106 -5.68 7.49 -2.61
CA ARG A 106 -6.43 8.06 -3.75
C ARG A 106 -5.56 9.00 -4.57
N ALA A 107 -4.74 9.82 -3.93
CA ALA A 107 -3.85 10.75 -4.61
C ALA A 107 -2.81 10.00 -5.47
N ILE A 108 -2.24 8.91 -4.95
CA ILE A 108 -1.32 8.02 -5.68
C ILE A 108 -2.05 7.28 -6.82
N LEU A 109 -3.21 6.70 -6.52
CA LEU A 109 -4.06 5.95 -7.47
C LEU A 109 -4.74 6.80 -8.55
N LYS A 110 -4.69 8.14 -8.43
CA LYS A 110 -5.22 9.05 -9.44
C LYS A 110 -4.43 8.95 -10.73
N THR A 111 -3.14 8.62 -10.64
CA THR A 111 -2.40 8.17 -11.82
C THR A 111 -3.07 6.88 -12.30
N ASN A 112 -3.48 6.78 -13.56
CA ASN A 112 -4.15 5.57 -14.10
C ASN A 112 -3.27 4.30 -14.04
N ASP A 113 -2.10 4.39 -13.41
CA ASP A 113 -1.15 3.32 -13.20
C ASP A 113 -1.54 2.46 -11.99
N THR A 114 -1.67 1.17 -12.22
CA THR A 114 -1.87 0.18 -11.16
C THR A 114 -0.57 -0.16 -10.41
N ALA A 115 0.57 0.41 -10.80
CA ALA A 115 1.89 0.09 -10.23
C ALA A 115 1.96 0.18 -8.70
N PHE A 116 1.25 1.12 -8.09
CA PHE A 116 1.16 1.19 -6.63
C PHE A 116 0.50 -0.07 -6.04
N LEU A 117 -0.68 -0.46 -6.54
CA LEU A 117 -1.38 -1.67 -6.08
C LEU A 117 -0.61 -2.94 -6.40
N SER A 118 -0.01 -3.01 -7.59
CA SER A 118 0.85 -4.12 -7.96
C SER A 118 2.01 -4.25 -6.98
N ARG A 119 2.69 -3.15 -6.63
CA ARG A 119 3.78 -3.18 -5.65
C ARG A 119 3.34 -3.58 -4.24
N LEU A 120 2.13 -3.16 -3.79
CA LEU A 120 1.57 -3.61 -2.51
C LEU A 120 1.49 -5.14 -2.44
N ILE A 121 1.05 -5.78 -3.52
CA ILE A 121 0.77 -7.22 -3.53
C ILE A 121 2.05 -8.01 -3.84
N GLU A 122 2.84 -7.58 -4.83
CA GLU A 122 4.04 -8.29 -5.30
C GLU A 122 5.14 -8.41 -4.24
N MET A 123 5.18 -7.54 -3.24
CA MET A 123 6.11 -7.70 -2.10
C MET A 123 5.85 -8.96 -1.26
N ASN A 124 4.66 -9.55 -1.37
CA ASN A 124 4.31 -10.82 -0.73
C ASN A 124 4.54 -12.03 -1.64
N LYS A 125 5.20 -11.87 -2.80
CA LYS A 125 5.46 -12.98 -3.70
C LYS A 125 6.30 -14.05 -2.99
N PRO A 126 5.85 -15.32 -2.97
CA PRO A 126 6.62 -16.42 -2.40
C PRO A 126 7.99 -16.54 -3.07
N LYS A 127 9.04 -16.70 -2.26
CA LYS A 127 10.44 -16.76 -2.73
C LYS A 127 10.99 -18.17 -2.89
N ASP A 128 10.29 -19.16 -2.33
CA ASP A 128 10.72 -20.55 -2.33
C ASP A 128 9.49 -21.49 -2.34
N LEU A 129 9.75 -22.77 -2.61
CA LEU A 129 8.70 -23.79 -2.72
C LEU A 129 7.88 -23.95 -1.42
N ASN A 130 8.49 -23.75 -0.25
CA ASN A 130 7.78 -23.88 1.03
C ASN A 130 6.75 -22.75 1.19
N GLN A 131 7.09 -21.53 0.81
CA GLN A 131 6.16 -20.39 0.80
C GLN A 131 5.03 -20.60 -0.23
N TRP A 132 5.35 -21.16 -1.40
CA TRP A 132 4.33 -21.51 -2.39
C TRP A 132 3.34 -22.55 -1.85
N LYS A 133 3.86 -23.63 -1.23
CA LYS A 133 3.03 -24.67 -0.59
C LYS A 133 2.23 -24.14 0.59
N HIS A 134 2.80 -23.21 1.35
CA HIS A 134 2.09 -22.55 2.43
C HIS A 134 0.89 -21.75 1.90
N LEU A 135 1.06 -21.02 0.78
CA LEU A 135 0.01 -20.18 0.20
C LEU A 135 -1.07 -20.98 -0.54
N PHE A 136 -0.67 -21.92 -1.39
CA PHE A 136 -1.57 -22.65 -2.29
C PHE A 136 -1.90 -24.07 -1.83
N GLY A 137 -1.21 -24.59 -0.82
CA GLY A 137 -1.46 -25.92 -0.30
C GLY A 137 -1.21 -27.01 -1.31
N ASP A 138 -2.25 -27.80 -1.55
CA ASP A 138 -2.24 -29.01 -2.38
C ASP A 138 -2.54 -28.70 -3.85
N ALA A 139 -2.53 -27.41 -4.23
CA ALA A 139 -2.65 -27.02 -5.62
C ALA A 139 -1.52 -27.63 -6.45
N LYS A 140 -1.80 -27.86 -7.73
CA LYS A 140 -0.87 -28.54 -8.64
C LYS A 140 0.49 -27.83 -8.69
N GLU A 141 1.54 -28.51 -8.23
CA GLU A 141 2.92 -28.04 -8.34
C GLU A 141 3.25 -27.73 -9.81
N GLY A 142 3.96 -26.63 -10.05
CA GLY A 142 4.27 -26.11 -11.39
C GLY A 142 3.24 -25.12 -11.96
N LEU A 143 2.06 -24.96 -11.33
CA LEU A 143 1.07 -23.95 -11.72
C LEU A 143 1.00 -22.73 -10.79
N TYR A 144 1.80 -22.71 -9.71
CA TYR A 144 1.75 -21.65 -8.70
C TYR A 144 1.90 -20.24 -9.25
N GLU A 145 2.81 -20.02 -10.20
CA GLU A 145 3.02 -18.71 -10.84
C GLU A 145 1.77 -18.22 -11.58
N PHE A 146 1.05 -19.13 -12.26
CA PHE A 146 -0.20 -18.79 -12.95
C PHE A 146 -1.31 -18.46 -11.95
N TYR A 147 -1.46 -19.25 -10.89
CA TYR A 147 -2.44 -18.96 -9.83
C TYR A 147 -2.16 -17.62 -9.16
N TYR A 148 -0.90 -17.35 -8.84
CA TYR A 148 -0.47 -16.10 -8.23
C TYR A 148 -0.77 -14.93 -9.15
N SER A 149 -0.32 -14.97 -10.41
CA SER A 149 -0.56 -13.89 -11.37
C SER A 149 -2.05 -13.59 -11.56
N TYR A 150 -2.89 -14.62 -11.66
CA TYR A 150 -4.34 -14.44 -11.77
C TYR A 150 -4.92 -13.79 -10.50
N ILE A 151 -4.57 -14.30 -9.32
CA ILE A 151 -5.08 -13.80 -8.04
C ILE A 151 -4.61 -12.39 -7.77
N THR A 152 -3.33 -12.08 -7.95
CA THR A 152 -2.80 -10.72 -7.72
C THR A 152 -3.43 -9.72 -8.68
N SER A 153 -3.60 -10.07 -9.95
CA SER A 153 -4.29 -9.23 -10.93
C SER A 153 -5.76 -8.99 -10.55
N GLY A 154 -6.46 -10.04 -10.10
CA GLY A 154 -7.83 -9.95 -9.59
C GLY A 154 -7.94 -9.03 -8.37
N CYS A 155 -7.02 -9.16 -7.40
CA CYS A 155 -6.95 -8.30 -6.23
C CYS A 155 -6.69 -6.83 -6.59
N VAL A 156 -5.73 -6.55 -7.47
CA VAL A 156 -5.46 -5.19 -7.96
C VAL A 156 -6.73 -4.60 -8.57
N GLY A 157 -7.42 -5.35 -9.44
CA GLY A 157 -8.66 -4.91 -10.06
C GLY A 157 -9.78 -4.65 -9.05
N LEU A 158 -9.93 -5.54 -8.06
CA LEU A 158 -10.94 -5.43 -7.02
C LEU A 158 -10.72 -4.22 -6.12
N ILE A 159 -9.50 -4.05 -5.60
CA ILE A 159 -9.12 -2.92 -4.74
C ILE A 159 -9.27 -1.61 -5.51
N ARG A 160 -8.80 -1.54 -6.75
CA ARG A 160 -8.95 -0.35 -7.61
C ARG A 160 -10.42 0.01 -7.80
N SER A 161 -11.26 -0.96 -8.18
CA SER A 161 -12.69 -0.74 -8.37
C SER A 161 -13.36 -0.21 -7.10
N TRP A 162 -13.05 -0.82 -5.96
CA TRP A 162 -13.58 -0.39 -4.67
C TRP A 162 -13.15 1.04 -4.31
N PHE A 163 -11.88 1.40 -4.51
CA PHE A 163 -11.39 2.77 -4.31
C PHE A 163 -12.08 3.79 -5.20
N MET A 164 -12.19 3.51 -6.50
CA MET A 164 -12.80 4.40 -7.49
C MET A 164 -14.30 4.57 -7.27
N ASN A 165 -14.97 3.56 -6.72
CA ASN A 165 -16.39 3.62 -6.36
C ASN A 165 -16.66 4.23 -4.98
N GLY A 166 -15.65 4.81 -4.33
CA GLY A 166 -15.78 5.53 -3.06
C GLY A 166 -15.75 4.65 -1.82
N MET A 167 -15.25 3.41 -1.93
CA MET A 167 -15.12 2.45 -0.83
C MET A 167 -16.45 2.20 -0.09
N LYS A 168 -17.55 1.99 -0.82
CA LYS A 168 -18.90 1.87 -0.24
C LYS A 168 -19.05 0.64 0.65
N GLU A 169 -18.42 -0.46 0.26
CA GLU A 169 -18.43 -1.71 1.00
C GLU A 169 -17.42 -1.65 2.16
N PRO A 170 -17.75 -2.20 3.35
CA PRO A 170 -16.79 -2.33 4.43
C PRO A 170 -15.56 -3.18 4.01
N PRO A 171 -14.34 -2.87 4.51
CA PRO A 171 -13.12 -3.64 4.20
C PRO A 171 -13.28 -5.15 4.36
N LYS A 172 -13.93 -5.59 5.45
CA LYS A 172 -14.20 -7.01 5.72
C LYS A 172 -15.03 -7.67 4.61
N LYS A 173 -16.05 -6.98 4.09
CA LYS A 173 -16.91 -7.52 3.03
C LYS A 173 -16.14 -7.67 1.72
N LEU A 174 -15.24 -6.74 1.41
CA LEU A 174 -14.36 -6.86 0.24
C LEU A 174 -13.34 -7.99 0.41
N ALA A 175 -12.80 -8.18 1.62
CA ALA A 175 -11.91 -9.29 1.94
C ALA A 175 -12.59 -10.66 1.76
N GLU A 176 -13.83 -10.81 2.24
CA GLU A 176 -14.64 -12.02 2.07
C GLU A 176 -14.90 -12.31 0.59
N LEU A 177 -15.20 -11.28 -0.20
CA LEU A 177 -15.38 -11.42 -1.65
C LEU A 177 -14.10 -11.88 -2.36
N ALA A 178 -12.96 -11.27 -2.00
CA ALA A 178 -11.66 -11.65 -2.55
C ALA A 178 -11.32 -13.11 -2.22
N GLU A 179 -11.51 -13.52 -0.97
CA GLU A 179 -11.26 -14.90 -0.50
C GLU A 179 -12.11 -15.91 -1.29
N GLN A 180 -13.41 -15.64 -1.45
CA GLN A 180 -14.31 -16.51 -2.24
C GLN A 180 -13.84 -16.68 -3.68
N MET A 181 -13.44 -15.59 -4.34
CA MET A 181 -12.92 -15.63 -5.72
C MET A 181 -11.60 -16.41 -5.82
N MET A 182 -10.69 -16.23 -4.86
CA MET A 182 -9.42 -16.96 -4.82
C MET A 182 -9.60 -18.45 -4.62
N MET A 183 -10.45 -18.85 -3.67
CA MET A 183 -10.67 -20.26 -3.34
C MET A 183 -11.21 -21.06 -4.53
N ASN A 184 -12.09 -20.46 -5.33
CA ASN A 184 -12.62 -21.06 -6.56
C ASN A 184 -11.56 -21.17 -7.69
N THR A 185 -10.46 -20.43 -7.61
CA THR A 185 -9.36 -20.51 -8.60
C THR A 185 -8.42 -21.68 -8.31
N ILE A 186 -8.18 -21.96 -7.03
CA ILE A 186 -7.16 -22.92 -6.58
C ILE A 186 -7.72 -24.35 -6.51
N ARG A 187 -9.03 -24.50 -6.31
CA ARG A 187 -9.74 -25.78 -6.24
C ARG A 187 -10.76 -25.87 -7.38
N PRO A 188 -10.41 -26.47 -8.54
CA PRO A 188 -11.37 -26.79 -9.57
C PRO A 188 -12.36 -27.87 -9.12
#